data_AF-A0A6C0D637-F1
#
_entry.id   AF-A0A6C0D637-F1
#
_cell.length_a   1.000
_cell.length_b   1.000
_cell.length_c   1.000
_cell.angle_alpha   90.00
_cell.angle_beta   90.00
_cell.angle_gamma   90.00
#
_symmetry.space_group_name_H-M   'P 1'
#
loop_
_entity.id
_entity.type
_entity.pdbx_description
1 polymer ?
#
loop_
_entity_poly.entity_id
_entity_poly.type
_entity_poly.pdbx_seq_one_letter_code
_entity_poly.pdbx_strand_id
1 'polypeptide(L)'
;MPKKCAPGMLCIENYTLLFFTFLILVILYFMYIKYSKNLNLNSHLHSNSYGANSANSANKNYNSYITPFLGNGYSNKDNDVLLNPYSAPLRDDRIYNNSSFNGPKVAINVPTQSVNTNYRQIGILTRVNGPETILPLLGRPLFTNKDKWNFYTMNDKNGMIKLPVRFKNKSCTSSQGCDNVYSGDTVYVEGYSDVFRVTVYDNNTLEYIPSL
;
A
#
# COMPACT_ATOMS: atom_id res chain seq x y z
N MET A 1 63.80 -1.57 -29.87
CA MET A 1 64.01 -3.02 -29.64
C MET A 1 63.06 -3.46 -28.53
N PRO A 2 62.08 -4.33 -28.79
CA PRO A 2 61.13 -4.77 -27.77
C PRO A 2 61.84 -5.68 -26.77
N LYS A 3 61.81 -5.30 -25.49
CA LYS A 3 62.34 -6.12 -24.38
C LYS A 3 61.38 -7.28 -24.12
N LYS A 4 61.51 -8.37 -24.88
CA LYS A 4 60.83 -9.62 -24.55
C LYS A 4 61.63 -10.36 -23.48
N CYS A 5 60.95 -10.80 -22.43
CA CYS A 5 61.55 -11.60 -21.39
C CYS A 5 61.74 -13.06 -21.79
N ALA A 6 62.74 -13.71 -21.19
CA ALA A 6 63.03 -15.12 -21.39
C ALA A 6 61.85 -16.00 -20.92
N PRO A 7 61.55 -17.10 -21.63
CA PRO A 7 60.45 -18.00 -21.27
C PRO A 7 60.72 -18.67 -19.92
N GLY A 8 59.75 -18.59 -19.01
CA GLY A 8 59.80 -19.23 -17.69
C GLY A 8 59.90 -18.30 -16.48
N MET A 9 59.92 -16.97 -16.65
CA MET A 9 59.83 -16.00 -15.54
C MET A 9 58.70 -14.99 -15.78
N LEU A 10 57.92 -14.69 -14.74
CA LEU A 10 56.84 -13.69 -14.77
C LEU A 10 57.44 -12.29 -14.99
N CYS A 11 57.38 -11.81 -16.23
CA CYS A 11 57.73 -10.42 -16.50
C CYS A 11 56.54 -9.52 -16.27
N ILE A 12 56.64 -8.80 -15.16
CA ILE A 12 55.72 -7.77 -14.75
C ILE A 12 56.11 -6.49 -15.48
N GLU A 13 55.42 -6.21 -16.58
CA GLU A 13 55.45 -4.87 -17.17
C GLU A 13 54.67 -3.92 -16.26
N ASN A 14 55.11 -2.66 -16.15
CA ASN A 14 54.49 -1.68 -15.25
C ASN A 14 52.97 -1.52 -15.51
N TYR A 15 52.54 -1.71 -16.77
CA TYR A 15 51.12 -1.71 -17.15
C TYR A 15 50.34 -2.92 -16.63
N THR A 16 50.96 -4.10 -16.56
CA THR A 16 50.31 -5.30 -16.01
C THR A 16 50.08 -5.16 -14.50
N LEU A 17 51.01 -4.55 -13.77
CA LEU A 17 50.81 -4.21 -12.34
C LEU A 17 49.71 -3.18 -12.15
N LEU A 18 49.67 -2.13 -12.98
CA LEU A 18 48.65 -1.09 -12.91
C LEU A 18 47.25 -1.68 -13.17
N PHE A 19 47.14 -2.65 -14.07
CA PHE A 19 45.89 -3.36 -14.31
C PHE A 19 45.42 -4.17 -13.09
N PHE A 20 46.32 -4.93 -12.44
CA PHE A 20 45.96 -5.70 -11.25
C PHE A 20 45.62 -4.82 -10.04
N THR A 21 46.29 -3.68 -9.86
CA THR A 21 45.96 -2.74 -8.77
C THR A 21 44.58 -2.12 -8.98
N PHE A 22 44.21 -1.77 -10.22
CA PHE A 22 42.88 -1.30 -10.55
C PHE A 22 41.81 -2.37 -10.27
N LEU A 23 42.09 -3.63 -10.62
CA LEU A 23 41.18 -4.75 -10.40
C LEU A 23 40.91 -4.98 -8.90
N ILE A 24 41.94 -4.88 -8.06
CA ILE A 24 41.81 -4.98 -6.59
C ILE A 24 40.99 -3.81 -6.02
N LEU A 25 41.20 -2.58 -6.51
CA LEU A 25 40.43 -1.40 -6.08
C LEU A 25 38.94 -1.54 -6.41
N VAL A 26 38.60 -2.07 -7.59
CA VAL A 26 37.20 -2.34 -7.99
C VAL A 26 36.56 -3.37 -7.05
N ILE A 27 37.26 -4.46 -6.72
CA ILE A 27 36.75 -5.49 -5.79
C ILE A 27 36.51 -4.90 -4.40
N LEU A 28 37.46 -4.11 -3.87
CA LEU A 28 37.31 -3.47 -2.56
C LEU A 28 36.14 -2.46 -2.55
N TYR A 29 35.93 -1.72 -3.64
CA TYR A 29 34.80 -0.82 -3.79
C TYR A 29 33.45 -1.56 -3.76
N PHE A 30 33.35 -2.69 -4.47
CA PHE A 30 32.14 -3.53 -4.44
C PHE A 30 31.88 -4.13 -3.05
N MET A 31 32.93 -4.56 -2.33
CA MET A 31 32.80 -5.02 -0.94
C MET A 31 32.32 -3.92 -0.01
N TYR A 32 32.81 -2.68 -0.18
CA TYR A 32 32.36 -1.52 0.59
C TYR A 32 30.87 -1.21 0.39
N ILE A 33 30.37 -1.24 -0.86
CA ILE A 33 28.94 -1.06 -1.16
C ILE A 33 28.09 -2.14 -0.49
N LYS A 34 28.54 -3.40 -0.51
CA LYS A 34 27.80 -4.51 0.11
C LYS A 34 27.79 -4.40 1.64
N TYR A 35 28.91 -3.98 2.23
CA TYR A 35 29.02 -3.74 3.67
C TYR A 35 28.13 -2.57 4.14
N SER A 36 28.14 -1.44 3.43
CA SER A 36 27.33 -0.26 3.79
C SER A 36 25.82 -0.51 3.65
N LYS A 37 25.40 -1.35 2.71
CA LYS A 37 24.00 -1.80 2.59
C LYS A 37 23.57 -2.71 3.76
N ASN A 38 24.45 -3.55 4.28
CA ASN A 38 24.16 -4.42 5.41
C ASN A 38 24.09 -3.65 6.75
N LEU A 39 24.84 -2.55 6.86
CA LEU A 39 24.77 -1.66 8.03
C LEU A 39 23.42 -0.90 8.12
N ASN A 40 22.80 -0.58 6.98
CA ASN A 40 21.51 0.12 6.91
C ASN A 40 20.28 -0.82 7.03
N LEU A 41 20.47 -2.14 7.07
CA LEU A 41 19.36 -3.09 7.25
C LEU A 41 19.00 -3.33 8.73
N ASN A 42 19.83 -2.85 9.68
CA ASN A 42 19.65 -3.06 11.12
C ASN A 42 19.13 -1.81 11.88
N SER A 43 18.85 -0.69 11.21
CA SER A 43 18.36 0.55 11.86
C SER A 43 16.84 0.73 11.85
N HIS A 44 16.06 -0.28 11.48
CA HIS A 44 14.59 -0.22 11.53
C HIS A 44 13.94 -1.20 12.52
N LEU A 45 14.65 -1.52 13.61
CA LEU A 45 14.09 -2.12 14.82
C LEU A 45 14.40 -1.24 16.03
N HIS A 46 13.71 -0.10 16.12
CA HIS A 46 13.40 0.52 17.43
C HIS A 46 11.93 0.84 17.48
N SER A 47 11.17 -0.18 17.87
CA SER A 47 9.98 -0.01 18.71
C SER A 47 10.35 0.81 19.94
N ASN A 48 9.57 1.85 20.18
CA ASN A 48 9.68 2.79 21.28
C ASN A 48 9.96 2.13 22.64
N SER A 49 10.97 2.68 23.30
CA SER A 49 11.34 2.45 24.69
C SER A 49 10.69 3.50 25.60
N TYR A 50 9.88 3.06 26.55
CA TYR A 50 9.78 3.63 27.89
C TYR A 50 10.07 2.43 28.82
N GLY A 51 11.06 2.39 29.69
CA GLY A 51 11.52 3.43 30.60
C GLY A 51 11.22 2.98 32.03
N ALA A 52 12.02 2.03 32.52
CA ALA A 52 12.30 1.67 33.92
C ALA A 52 11.13 1.29 34.86
N ASN A 53 11.17 0.07 35.41
CA ASN A 53 11.64 -0.15 36.78
C ASN A 53 11.61 -1.64 37.16
N SER A 54 12.76 -2.11 37.61
CA SER A 54 12.92 -3.35 38.35
C SER A 54 12.17 -3.24 39.67
N ALA A 55 11.12 -4.03 39.84
CA ALA A 55 10.57 -4.35 41.14
C ALA A 55 10.00 -5.77 41.06
N ASN A 56 10.84 -6.72 41.49
CA ASN A 56 10.50 -7.98 42.11
C ASN A 56 9.36 -8.80 41.50
N SER A 57 9.76 -9.98 41.00
CA SER A 57 8.98 -11.21 41.09
C SER A 57 8.37 -11.37 42.48
N ALA A 58 7.15 -10.88 42.66
CA ALA A 58 6.21 -11.37 43.64
C ALA A 58 5.13 -12.09 42.86
N ASN A 59 5.29 -13.41 42.81
CA ASN A 59 4.30 -14.37 42.40
C ASN A 59 3.00 -14.09 43.18
N LYS A 60 2.08 -13.31 42.61
CA LYS A 60 0.72 -13.15 43.16
C LYS A 60 -0.20 -14.06 42.37
N ASN A 61 -0.27 -15.30 42.83
CA ASN A 61 -1.46 -16.13 42.70
C ASN A 61 -2.67 -15.28 43.12
N TYR A 62 -3.49 -14.88 42.16
CA TYR A 62 -4.84 -14.43 42.46
C TYR A 62 -5.69 -15.67 42.72
N ASN A 63 -5.50 -16.25 43.91
CA ASN A 63 -6.62 -16.86 44.61
C ASN A 63 -7.59 -15.72 44.93
N SER A 64 -8.80 -15.88 44.43
CA SER A 64 -9.96 -15.03 44.64
C SER A 64 -10.27 -14.89 46.14
N TYR A 65 -9.66 -13.91 46.78
CA TYR A 65 -10.12 -13.42 48.08
C TYR A 65 -10.91 -12.14 47.85
N ILE A 66 -12.22 -12.24 48.09
CA ILE A 66 -13.13 -11.10 48.20
C ILE A 66 -12.67 -10.30 49.42
N THR A 67 -11.93 -9.22 49.19
CA THR A 67 -11.69 -8.18 50.20
C THR A 67 -12.54 -6.96 49.84
N PRO A 68 -13.32 -6.39 50.77
CA PRO A 68 -14.09 -5.19 50.47
C PRO A 68 -13.14 -4.01 50.50
N PHE A 69 -12.64 -3.61 49.34
CA PHE A 69 -11.77 -2.43 49.23
C PHE A 69 -12.63 -1.17 49.13
N LEU A 70 -12.78 -0.47 50.25
CA LEU A 70 -13.20 0.93 50.28
C LEU A 70 -12.02 1.77 49.76
N GLY A 71 -12.14 2.34 48.57
CA GLY A 71 -11.25 3.40 48.10
C GLY A 71 -10.82 3.26 46.64
N ASN A 72 -11.36 4.17 45.82
CA ASN A 72 -10.98 4.55 44.45
C ASN A 72 -11.73 3.79 43.35
N GLY A 73 -12.96 4.25 43.09
CA GLY A 73 -13.83 3.81 41.99
C GLY A 73 -13.40 4.30 40.60
N TYR A 74 -12.11 4.51 40.38
CA TYR A 74 -11.59 4.95 39.08
C TYR A 74 -10.47 4.03 38.60
N SER A 75 -10.56 3.59 37.34
CA SER A 75 -9.65 2.66 36.69
C SER A 75 -8.93 3.37 35.56
N ASN A 76 -7.60 3.30 35.52
CA ASN A 76 -6.78 3.86 34.42
C ASN A 76 -6.61 2.86 33.26
N LYS A 77 -7.50 1.88 33.13
CA LYS A 77 -7.44 0.89 32.05
C LYS A 77 -8.17 1.44 30.82
N ASP A 78 -7.53 1.36 29.65
CA ASP A 78 -8.05 1.93 28.39
C ASP A 78 -9.38 1.34 27.91
N ASN A 79 -9.84 0.21 28.48
CA ASN A 79 -11.08 -0.48 28.11
C ASN A 79 -12.16 -0.47 29.20
N ASP A 80 -11.94 0.26 30.30
CA ASP A 80 -12.87 0.32 31.43
C ASP A 80 -13.72 1.60 31.36
N VAL A 81 -14.65 1.64 30.40
CA VAL A 81 -15.48 2.82 30.09
C VAL A 81 -16.36 3.23 31.28
N LEU A 82 -16.65 2.30 32.19
CA LEU A 82 -17.46 2.56 33.38
C LEU A 82 -16.67 3.31 34.47
N LEU A 83 -15.38 3.01 34.64
CA LEU A 83 -14.56 3.53 35.74
C LEU A 83 -13.47 4.50 35.27
N ASN A 84 -13.22 4.67 33.97
CA ASN A 84 -12.21 5.59 33.44
C ASN A 84 -12.84 6.95 33.03
N PRO A 85 -12.65 8.03 33.81
CA PRO A 85 -13.24 9.34 33.52
C PRO A 85 -12.63 10.04 32.30
N TYR A 86 -11.50 9.56 31.78
CA TYR A 86 -10.85 10.09 30.57
C TYR A 86 -11.22 9.32 29.31
N SER A 87 -11.95 8.21 29.44
CA SER A 87 -12.46 7.47 28.28
C SER A 87 -13.73 8.12 27.75
N ALA A 88 -13.79 8.34 26.43
CA ALA A 88 -15.00 8.87 25.80
C ALA A 88 -16.15 7.83 25.88
N PRO A 89 -17.39 8.25 26.18
CA PRO A 89 -18.54 7.34 26.29
C PRO A 89 -19.04 6.93 24.91
N LEU A 90 -18.22 6.16 24.18
CA LEU A 90 -18.55 5.65 22.86
C LEU A 90 -19.38 4.36 22.99
N ARG A 91 -20.42 4.24 22.17
CA ARG A 91 -21.21 3.00 22.07
C ARG A 91 -20.37 1.93 21.38
N ASP A 92 -20.09 0.83 22.08
CA ASP A 92 -19.38 -0.32 21.51
C ASP A 92 -20.38 -1.32 20.91
N ASP A 93 -20.50 -1.34 19.58
CA ASP A 93 -21.36 -2.26 18.84
C ASP A 93 -20.68 -3.61 18.52
N ARG A 94 -19.47 -3.85 19.04
CA ARG A 94 -18.74 -5.10 18.81
C ARG A 94 -19.40 -6.25 19.58
N ILE A 95 -19.70 -7.33 18.87
CA ILE A 95 -20.25 -8.59 19.44
C ILE A 95 -19.24 -9.25 20.42
N TYR A 96 -17.94 -9.00 20.24
CA TYR A 96 -16.87 -9.48 21.10
C TYR A 96 -16.11 -8.30 21.70
N ASN A 97 -16.42 -7.93 22.94
CA ASN A 97 -15.78 -6.82 23.64
C ASN A 97 -14.68 -7.25 24.64
N ASN A 98 -14.26 -8.52 24.61
CA ASN A 98 -13.31 -9.02 25.59
C ASN A 98 -11.86 -8.70 25.16
N SER A 99 -11.25 -7.73 25.84
CA SER A 99 -9.83 -7.37 25.69
C SER A 99 -8.84 -8.49 26.05
N SER A 100 -9.31 -9.60 26.64
CA SER A 100 -8.55 -10.83 26.91
C SER A 100 -8.92 -12.01 25.98
N PHE A 101 -9.37 -11.75 24.76
CA PHE A 101 -9.59 -12.83 23.79
C PHE A 101 -8.26 -13.37 23.25
N ASN A 102 -7.86 -14.54 23.74
CA ASN A 102 -6.64 -15.28 23.32
C ASN A 102 -6.89 -16.17 22.08
N GLY A 103 -7.89 -15.85 21.26
CA GLY A 103 -8.23 -16.57 20.04
C GLY A 103 -7.78 -15.82 18.76
N PRO A 104 -8.05 -16.38 17.57
CA PRO A 104 -7.69 -15.76 16.30
C PRO A 104 -8.26 -14.35 16.20
N LYS A 105 -7.40 -13.34 16.01
CA LYS A 105 -7.82 -11.95 15.81
C LYS A 105 -8.62 -11.86 14.51
N VAL A 106 -9.92 -11.61 14.61
CA VAL A 106 -10.75 -11.31 13.44
C VAL A 106 -10.41 -9.91 12.96
N ALA A 107 -10.10 -9.77 11.66
CA ALA A 107 -9.83 -8.46 11.09
C ALA A 107 -11.13 -7.63 11.10
N ILE A 108 -11.16 -6.56 11.89
CA ILE A 108 -12.28 -5.61 11.95
C ILE A 108 -12.03 -4.54 10.89
N ASN A 109 -13.07 -4.12 10.16
CA ASN A 109 -13.02 -3.13 9.07
C ASN A 109 -12.34 -3.58 7.75
N VAL A 110 -12.30 -4.88 7.46
CA VAL A 110 -11.93 -5.36 6.11
C VAL A 110 -13.19 -5.43 5.26
N PRO A 111 -13.24 -4.76 4.09
CA PRO A 111 -14.39 -4.88 3.21
C PRO A 111 -14.53 -6.33 2.74
N THR A 112 -15.66 -6.97 3.06
CA THR A 112 -15.93 -8.36 2.69
C THR A 112 -16.50 -8.49 1.27
N GLN A 113 -17.04 -7.41 0.72
CA GLN A 113 -17.72 -7.40 -0.58
C GLN A 113 -17.08 -6.46 -1.60
N SER A 114 -16.36 -5.42 -1.15
CA SER A 114 -15.71 -4.49 -2.07
C SER A 114 -14.24 -4.83 -2.25
N VAL A 115 -13.78 -4.73 -3.49
CA VAL A 115 -12.38 -4.98 -3.83
C VAL A 115 -11.66 -3.64 -3.83
N ASN A 116 -10.73 -3.46 -2.90
CA ASN A 116 -9.88 -2.27 -2.90
C ASN A 116 -8.75 -2.45 -3.91
N THR A 117 -9.00 -2.02 -5.15
CA THR A 117 -8.02 -2.00 -6.23
C THR A 117 -7.63 -0.58 -6.64
N ASN A 118 -6.47 -0.47 -7.27
CA ASN A 118 -6.02 0.76 -7.90
C ASN A 118 -6.78 1.02 -9.20
N TYR A 119 -7.00 2.30 -9.51
CA TYR A 119 -7.54 2.69 -10.81
C TYR A 119 -6.53 2.42 -11.91
N ARG A 120 -7.01 1.90 -13.02
CA ARG A 120 -6.23 1.65 -14.24
C ARG A 120 -6.91 2.27 -15.43
N GLN A 121 -6.14 2.59 -16.47
CA GLN A 121 -6.74 3.01 -17.73
C GLN A 121 -7.40 1.82 -18.38
N ILE A 122 -8.69 1.96 -18.67
CA ILE A 122 -9.52 0.91 -19.29
C ILE A 122 -9.96 1.29 -20.70
N GLY A 123 -9.70 2.54 -21.12
CA GLY A 123 -10.13 3.01 -22.42
C GLY A 123 -9.91 4.51 -22.61
N ILE A 124 -10.62 5.05 -23.59
CA ILE A 124 -10.65 6.46 -23.93
C ILE A 124 -12.09 6.96 -24.09
N LEU A 125 -12.26 8.25 -23.87
CA LEU A 125 -13.48 9.01 -24.04
C LEU A 125 -13.29 9.97 -25.20
N THR A 126 -14.18 9.91 -26.19
CA THR A 126 -14.20 10.81 -27.34
C THR A 126 -15.41 11.71 -27.24
N ARG A 127 -15.22 13.03 -27.29
CA ARG A 127 -16.34 13.97 -27.22
C ARG A 127 -17.30 13.74 -28.39
N VAL A 128 -18.62 13.73 -28.12
CA VAL A 128 -19.65 13.56 -29.16
C VAL A 128 -19.99 14.89 -29.81
N ASN A 129 -20.15 15.95 -29.02
CA ASN A 129 -20.61 17.26 -29.49
C ASN A 129 -19.52 18.33 -29.27
N GLY A 130 -18.82 18.75 -30.32
CA GLY A 130 -17.91 19.89 -30.24
C GLY A 130 -16.49 19.56 -30.73
N PRO A 131 -15.46 20.28 -30.26
CA PRO A 131 -14.10 20.08 -30.72
C PRO A 131 -13.61 18.68 -30.33
N GLU A 132 -12.81 18.07 -31.20
CA GLU A 132 -12.22 16.76 -30.93
C GLU A 132 -11.37 16.83 -29.65
N THR A 133 -11.87 16.20 -28.59
CA THR A 133 -11.15 16.06 -27.32
C THR A 133 -11.20 14.61 -26.90
N ILE A 134 -10.03 14.02 -26.67
CA ILE A 134 -9.86 12.65 -26.24
C ILE A 134 -9.36 12.68 -24.79
N LEU A 135 -10.05 11.96 -23.91
CA LEU A 135 -9.69 11.88 -22.49
C LEU A 135 -9.48 10.42 -22.08
N PRO A 136 -8.58 10.12 -21.13
CA PRO A 136 -8.39 8.76 -20.65
C PRO A 136 -9.53 8.32 -19.71
N LEU A 137 -10.13 7.16 -19.98
CA LEU A 137 -11.09 6.55 -19.05
C LEU A 137 -10.35 5.69 -18.04
N LEU A 138 -10.45 6.06 -16.76
CA LEU A 138 -9.84 5.34 -15.64
C LEU A 138 -10.93 4.60 -14.87
N GLY A 139 -10.69 3.33 -14.57
CA GLY A 139 -11.67 2.45 -13.94
C GLY A 139 -11.07 1.53 -12.88
N ARG A 140 -11.89 1.14 -11.91
CA ARG A 140 -11.60 0.03 -10.99
C ARG A 140 -12.87 -0.73 -10.63
N PRO A 141 -12.81 -2.05 -10.41
CA PRO A 141 -13.93 -2.80 -9.86
C PRO A 141 -14.17 -2.38 -8.40
N LEU A 142 -15.42 -2.18 -8.03
CA LEU A 142 -15.87 -1.87 -6.68
C LEU A 142 -16.51 -3.10 -6.03
N PHE A 143 -17.56 -3.66 -6.63
CA PHE A 143 -18.24 -4.88 -6.17
C PHE A 143 -18.25 -5.92 -7.29
N THR A 144 -17.43 -6.96 -7.17
CA THR A 144 -17.25 -7.98 -8.22
C THR A 144 -18.50 -8.83 -8.45
N ASN A 145 -19.27 -9.11 -7.38
CA ASN A 145 -20.50 -9.89 -7.47
C ASN A 145 -21.64 -9.18 -8.24
N LYS A 146 -21.66 -7.85 -8.25
CA LYS A 146 -22.70 -7.02 -8.88
C LYS A 146 -22.20 -6.28 -10.12
N ASP A 147 -20.98 -6.59 -10.57
CA ASP A 147 -20.25 -5.90 -11.64
C ASP A 147 -20.34 -4.37 -11.53
N LYS A 148 -20.06 -3.86 -10.32
CA LYS A 148 -20.04 -2.42 -10.05
C LYS A 148 -18.64 -1.89 -10.14
N TRP A 149 -18.51 -0.73 -10.76
CA TRP A 149 -17.23 -0.10 -11.07
C TRP A 149 -17.23 1.36 -10.68
N ASN A 150 -16.05 1.85 -10.31
CA ASN A 150 -15.81 3.27 -10.20
C ASN A 150 -15.06 3.76 -11.42
N PHE A 151 -15.53 4.88 -11.98
CA PHE A 151 -14.93 5.52 -13.14
C PHE A 151 -14.67 6.99 -12.88
N TYR A 152 -13.54 7.47 -13.39
CA TYR A 152 -13.27 8.90 -13.53
C TYR A 152 -12.42 9.12 -14.79
N THR A 153 -12.32 10.37 -15.21
CA THR A 153 -11.45 10.78 -16.32
C THR A 153 -10.50 11.87 -15.85
N MET A 154 -9.42 12.10 -16.60
CA MET A 154 -8.55 13.25 -16.40
C MET A 154 -8.71 14.22 -17.56
N ASN A 155 -8.48 15.51 -17.32
CA ASN A 155 -8.39 16.49 -18.42
C ASN A 155 -7.02 16.39 -19.13
N ASP A 156 -6.98 16.87 -20.38
CA ASP A 156 -5.78 16.90 -21.23
C ASP A 156 -4.97 18.20 -21.08
N LYS A 157 -5.34 19.08 -20.15
CA LYS A 157 -4.63 20.35 -19.93
C LYS A 157 -3.44 20.15 -19.00
N ASN A 158 -2.43 21.03 -19.11
CA ASN A 158 -1.33 21.12 -18.16
C ASN A 158 -1.89 21.27 -16.73
N GLY A 159 -1.85 20.18 -15.96
CA GLY A 159 -2.45 20.10 -14.62
C GLY A 159 -3.33 18.88 -14.35
N MET A 160 -3.61 18.02 -15.34
CA MET A 160 -4.27 16.70 -15.23
C MET A 160 -5.23 16.58 -14.03
N ILE A 161 -6.34 17.32 -14.11
CA ILE A 161 -7.36 17.38 -13.07
C ILE A 161 -8.29 16.17 -13.23
N LYS A 162 -8.58 15.49 -12.12
CA LYS A 162 -9.55 14.39 -12.07
C LYS A 162 -10.97 14.94 -12.18
N LEU A 163 -11.73 14.43 -13.13
CA LEU A 163 -13.11 14.80 -13.40
C LEU A 163 -14.02 13.59 -13.14
N PRO A 164 -15.12 13.78 -12.37
CA PRO A 164 -16.08 12.72 -12.14
C PRO A 164 -16.86 12.40 -13.42
N VAL A 165 -17.21 11.13 -13.55
CA VAL A 165 -17.98 10.59 -14.69
C VAL A 165 -19.33 10.12 -14.18
N ARG A 166 -20.39 10.39 -14.95
CA ARG A 166 -21.73 9.89 -14.73
C ARG A 166 -22.15 8.94 -15.84
N PHE A 167 -22.74 7.83 -15.45
CA PHE A 167 -23.30 6.83 -16.35
C PHE A 167 -24.74 6.53 -15.94
N LYS A 168 -25.69 6.58 -16.88
CA LYS A 168 -27.13 6.38 -16.63
C LYS A 168 -27.65 7.20 -15.43
N ASN A 169 -27.30 8.49 -15.39
CA ASN A 169 -27.62 9.44 -14.32
C ASN A 169 -27.03 9.14 -12.93
N LYS A 170 -26.18 8.12 -12.77
CA LYS A 170 -25.48 7.81 -11.51
C LYS A 170 -24.05 8.31 -11.53
N SER A 171 -23.54 8.70 -10.36
CA SER A 171 -22.14 9.12 -10.21
C SER A 171 -21.23 7.92 -9.98
N CYS A 172 -20.25 7.75 -10.86
CA CYS A 172 -19.33 6.61 -10.84
C CYS A 172 -18.13 6.81 -9.90
N THR A 173 -18.07 7.94 -9.19
CA THR A 173 -17.07 8.20 -8.14
C THR A 173 -17.59 7.92 -6.73
N SER A 174 -18.89 7.62 -6.59
CA SER A 174 -19.54 7.35 -5.32
C SER A 174 -19.12 6.02 -4.69
N SER A 175 -19.52 5.80 -3.43
CA SER A 175 -19.32 4.53 -2.71
C SER A 175 -20.17 3.38 -3.25
N GLN A 176 -21.16 3.64 -4.11
CA GLN A 176 -21.99 2.62 -4.76
C GLN A 176 -21.47 2.26 -6.17
N GLY A 177 -20.70 3.16 -6.79
CA GLY A 177 -20.21 3.02 -8.15
C GLY A 177 -21.32 3.07 -9.20
N CYS A 178 -20.95 2.67 -10.42
CA CYS A 178 -21.81 2.55 -11.58
C CYS A 178 -21.83 1.12 -12.12
N ASP A 179 -22.74 0.85 -13.05
CA ASP A 179 -22.66 -0.34 -13.91
C ASP A 179 -21.40 -0.25 -14.78
N ASN A 180 -20.88 -1.39 -15.20
CA ASN A 180 -19.80 -1.46 -16.17
C ASN A 180 -20.19 -0.78 -17.50
N VAL A 181 -19.19 -0.22 -18.19
CA VAL A 181 -19.34 0.51 -19.46
C VAL A 181 -18.70 -0.28 -20.59
N TYR A 182 -19.32 -0.23 -21.77
CA TYR A 182 -18.87 -0.94 -22.96
C TYR A 182 -18.51 0.03 -24.09
N SER A 183 -17.76 -0.46 -25.08
CA SER A 183 -17.43 0.34 -26.27
C SER A 183 -18.71 0.74 -27.00
N GLY A 184 -18.83 2.03 -27.31
CA GLY A 184 -20.03 2.62 -27.91
C GLY A 184 -20.99 3.28 -26.91
N ASP A 185 -20.85 3.00 -25.61
CA ASP A 185 -21.65 3.68 -24.58
C ASP A 185 -21.31 5.16 -24.51
N THR A 186 -22.26 5.95 -24.01
CA THR A 186 -22.07 7.38 -23.77
C THR A 186 -22.09 7.68 -22.28
N VAL A 187 -21.11 8.44 -21.81
CA VAL A 187 -20.97 8.89 -20.42
C VAL A 187 -20.94 10.41 -20.36
N TYR A 188 -21.44 10.97 -19.27
CA TYR A 188 -21.44 12.42 -19.05
C TYR A 188 -20.26 12.80 -18.15
N VAL A 189 -19.49 13.81 -18.57
CA VAL A 189 -18.29 14.29 -17.83
C VAL A 189 -18.57 15.66 -17.25
N GLU A 190 -18.65 15.76 -15.91
CA GLU A 190 -19.13 16.99 -15.25
C GLU A 190 -18.23 18.21 -15.47
N GLY A 191 -16.91 18.02 -15.65
CA GLY A 191 -15.97 19.13 -15.90
C GLY A 191 -16.08 19.79 -17.27
N TYR A 192 -16.68 19.11 -18.24
CA TYR A 192 -16.93 19.63 -19.58
C TYR A 192 -18.41 19.89 -19.86
N SER A 193 -19.29 19.50 -18.93
CA SER A 193 -20.75 19.56 -19.06
C SER A 193 -21.27 18.94 -20.36
N ASP A 194 -20.65 17.85 -20.80
CA ASP A 194 -20.85 17.27 -22.12
C ASP A 194 -20.76 15.74 -22.09
N VAL A 195 -21.26 15.13 -23.16
CA VAL A 195 -21.33 13.67 -23.34
C VAL A 195 -20.15 13.20 -24.19
N PHE A 196 -19.54 12.11 -23.73
CA PHE A 196 -18.42 11.45 -24.37
C PHE A 196 -18.77 10.01 -24.70
N ARG A 197 -18.36 9.54 -25.88
CA ARG A 197 -18.46 8.16 -26.32
C ARG A 197 -17.25 7.38 -25.82
N VAL A 198 -17.53 6.23 -25.20
CA VAL A 198 -16.56 5.32 -24.61
C VAL A 198 -15.99 4.40 -25.68
N THR A 199 -14.67 4.21 -25.65
CA THR A 199 -13.96 3.14 -26.35
C THR A 199 -13.13 2.39 -25.31
N VAL A 200 -13.54 1.16 -25.00
CA VAL A 200 -12.88 0.30 -24.00
C VAL A 200 -11.75 -0.46 -24.68
N TYR A 201 -10.63 -0.62 -23.98
CA TYR A 201 -9.52 -1.45 -24.40
C TYR A 201 -9.83 -2.93 -24.19
N ASP A 202 -9.19 -3.77 -25.00
CA ASP A 202 -9.33 -5.22 -24.85
C ASP A 202 -8.75 -5.70 -23.52
N ASN A 203 -9.35 -6.76 -22.98
CA ASN A 203 -8.88 -7.37 -21.75
C ASN A 203 -7.52 -8.03 -21.99
N ASN A 204 -6.55 -7.72 -21.14
CA ASN A 204 -5.32 -8.50 -21.08
C ASN A 204 -5.65 -9.89 -20.52
N THR A 205 -5.58 -10.92 -21.36
CA THR A 205 -5.82 -12.31 -20.95
C THR A 205 -4.73 -12.76 -19.99
N LEU A 206 -5.10 -13.53 -18.98
CA LEU A 206 -4.13 -14.12 -18.06
C LEU A 206 -3.26 -15.11 -18.84
N GLU A 207 -1.95 -14.87 -18.88
CA GLU A 207 -0.98 -15.79 -19.46
C GLU A 207 -0.36 -16.66 -18.36
N TYR A 208 -0.13 -17.93 -18.70
CA TYR A 208 0.54 -18.86 -17.80
C TYR A 208 2.01 -18.45 -17.62
N ILE A 209 2.44 -18.29 -16.36
CA ILE A 209 3.84 -18.07 -16.01
C ILE A 209 4.43 -19.42 -15.58
N PRO A 210 5.33 -20.04 -16.36
CA PRO A 210 5.80 -21.41 -16.09
C PRO A 210 6.70 -21.58 -14.86
N SER A 211 7.11 -20.50 -14.20
CA SER A 211 8.01 -20.56 -13.05
C SER A 211 7.64 -19.48 -12.03
N LEU A 212 7.00 -19.91 -10.95
CA LEU A 212 6.74 -19.12 -9.74
C LEU A 212 7.04 -20.01 -8.52
#